data_AF-A0A170YXD4-F1
#
_entry.id   AF-A0A170YXD4-F1
#
_cell.length_a   1.000
_cell.length_b   1.000
_cell.length_c   1.000
_cell.angle_alpha   90.00
_cell.angle_beta   90.00
_cell.angle_gamma   90.00
#
_symmetry.space_group_name_H-M   'P 1'
#
loop_
_entity.id
_entity.type
_entity.pdbx_description
1 polymer ?
#
loop_
_entity_poly.entity_id
_entity_poly.type
_entity_poly.pdbx_seq_one_letter_code
_entity_poly.pdbx_strand_id
1 'polypeptide(L)'
;MFAYAYNHRTTLGESTVESAWTINKLSSTLSWLQSFECMKDVKIACIRRSLIYPLHRNWILSTAVMEDTLNILKLGRRQILKCLIEIHKLFNASEPRYLLNQLFITDYCIWLQKISEKRIVHLTQYFKEAKI
;
A
#
# COMPACT_ATOMS: atom_id res chain seq x y z
N MET A 1 1.38 0.81 -0.29
CA MET A 1 2.18 -0.32 0.23
C MET A 1 1.46 -1.14 1.29
N PHE A 2 0.99 -0.56 2.40
CA PHE A 2 0.22 -1.29 3.41
C PHE A 2 -0.94 -2.12 2.85
N ALA A 3 -1.77 -1.51 1.99
CA ALA A 3 -2.88 -2.19 1.34
C ALA A 3 -2.46 -3.42 0.50
N TYR A 4 -1.30 -3.36 -0.16
CA TYR A 4 -0.74 -4.50 -0.91
C TYR A 4 -0.23 -5.59 0.03
N ALA A 5 0.50 -5.21 1.09
CA ALA A 5 0.99 -6.15 2.09
C ALA A 5 -0.16 -6.87 2.79
N TYR A 6 -1.25 -6.15 3.10
CA TYR A 6 -2.47 -6.72 3.65
C TYR A 6 -3.02 -7.79 2.71
N ASN A 7 -3.25 -7.44 1.43
CA ASN A 7 -3.77 -8.36 0.43
C ASN A 7 -2.88 -9.62 0.35
N HIS A 8 -1.59 -9.44 0.14
CA HIS A 8 -0.63 -10.53 0.02
C HIS A 8 -0.63 -11.45 1.26
N ARG A 9 -0.69 -10.89 2.47
CA ARG A 9 -0.75 -11.71 3.70
C ARG A 9 -2.06 -12.48 3.80
N THR A 10 -3.20 -11.84 3.51
CA THR A 10 -4.52 -12.48 3.63
C THR A 10 -4.79 -13.51 2.56
N THR A 11 -4.17 -13.38 1.39
CA THR A 11 -4.35 -14.31 0.27
C THR A 11 -3.15 -15.23 0.07
N LEU A 12 -2.21 -15.25 1.02
CA LEU A 12 -1.00 -16.08 0.99
C LEU A 12 -0.17 -15.92 -0.30
N GLY A 13 -0.19 -14.73 -0.88
CA GLY A 13 0.55 -14.39 -2.10
C GLY A 13 -0.21 -14.60 -3.40
N GLU A 14 -1.35 -15.29 -3.39
CA GLU A 14 -2.16 -15.51 -4.60
C GLU A 14 -3.30 -14.50 -4.67
N SER A 15 -3.36 -13.67 -5.71
CA SER A 15 -4.42 -12.66 -5.80
C SER A 15 -5.77 -13.27 -6.19
N THR A 16 -6.85 -12.73 -5.63
CA THR A 16 -8.22 -13.14 -5.89
C THR A 16 -9.00 -12.03 -6.60
N VAL A 17 -10.27 -12.32 -6.96
CA VAL A 17 -11.18 -11.31 -7.52
C VAL A 17 -11.39 -10.10 -6.60
N GLU A 18 -11.22 -10.28 -5.28
CA GLU A 18 -11.36 -9.23 -4.27
C GLU A 18 -10.07 -8.45 -4.00
N SER A 19 -8.94 -8.86 -4.59
CA SER A 19 -7.64 -8.22 -4.30
C SER A 19 -7.61 -6.76 -4.74
N ALA A 20 -8.13 -6.44 -5.93
CA ALA A 20 -8.19 -5.06 -6.39
C ALA A 20 -9.12 -4.21 -5.51
N TRP A 21 -10.25 -4.77 -5.05
CA TRP A 21 -11.16 -4.11 -4.10
C TRP A 21 -10.46 -3.82 -2.77
N THR A 22 -9.79 -4.82 -2.21
CA THR A 22 -9.09 -4.74 -0.93
C THR A 22 -8.00 -3.68 -0.97
N ILE A 23 -7.15 -3.70 -2.01
CA ILE A 23 -6.05 -2.73 -2.15
C ILE A 23 -6.59 -1.29 -2.29
N ASN A 24 -7.62 -1.10 -3.11
CA ASN A 24 -8.27 0.20 -3.26
C ASN A 24 -8.86 0.67 -1.92
N LYS A 25 -9.70 -0.14 -1.28
CA LYS A 25 -10.40 0.24 -0.05
C LYS A 25 -9.47 0.46 1.12
N LEU A 26 -8.33 -0.21 1.23
CA LEU A 26 -7.41 0.03 2.35
C LEU A 26 -6.54 1.27 2.16
N SER A 27 -6.35 1.74 0.92
CA SER A 27 -5.61 2.97 0.64
C SER A 27 -6.54 4.19 0.67
N SER A 28 -6.37 5.08 1.65
CA SER A 28 -7.14 6.33 1.70
C SER A 28 -6.93 7.21 0.46
N THR A 29 -5.71 7.23 -0.09
CA THR A 29 -5.41 7.98 -1.32
C THR A 29 -6.14 7.41 -2.53
N LEU A 30 -6.26 6.09 -2.66
CA LEU A 30 -6.93 5.49 -3.82
C LEU A 30 -8.45 5.50 -3.70
N SER A 31 -8.98 5.31 -2.49
CA SER A 31 -10.42 5.21 -2.27
C SER A 31 -11.11 6.55 -2.00
N TRP A 32 -10.36 7.56 -1.55
CA TRP A 32 -10.91 8.86 -1.14
C TRP A 32 -10.05 10.06 -1.54
N LEU A 33 -9.03 9.86 -2.40
CA LEU A 33 -8.15 10.93 -2.89
C LEU A 33 -7.47 11.73 -1.76
N GLN A 34 -7.32 11.12 -0.58
CA GLN A 34 -6.78 11.78 0.60
C GLN A 34 -5.24 11.86 0.53
N SER A 35 -4.71 13.06 0.79
CA SER A 35 -3.30 13.31 1.09
C SER A 35 -3.08 13.50 2.59
N PHE A 36 -1.87 13.24 3.06
CA PHE A 36 -1.48 13.39 4.45
C PHE A 36 -0.19 14.19 4.55
N GLU A 37 -0.09 15.02 5.59
CA GLU A 37 1.13 15.76 5.92
C GLU A 37 1.97 15.03 6.98
N CYS A 38 1.34 14.13 7.76
CA CYS A 38 1.96 13.44 8.88
C CYS A 38 1.93 11.92 8.72
N MET A 39 3.06 11.26 9.00
CA MET A 39 3.17 9.80 8.94
C MET A 39 2.29 9.08 9.98
N LYS A 40 2.09 9.70 11.15
CA LYS A 40 1.21 9.13 12.18
C LYS A 40 -0.21 8.97 11.64
N ASP A 41 -0.72 9.99 10.94
CA ASP A 41 -2.07 9.96 10.37
C ASP A 41 -2.19 8.94 9.24
N VAL A 42 -1.15 8.79 8.41
CA VAL A 42 -1.08 7.72 7.39
C VAL A 42 -1.22 6.35 8.05
N LYS A 43 -0.50 6.10 9.15
CA LYS A 43 -0.55 4.82 9.85
C LYS A 43 -1.89 4.57 10.53
N ILE A 44 -2.44 5.58 11.20
CA ILE A 44 -3.77 5.52 11.81
C ILE A 44 -4.82 5.21 10.74
N ALA A 45 -4.76 5.88 9.59
CA ALA A 45 -5.68 5.64 8.49
C ALA A 45 -5.56 4.20 7.97
N CYS A 46 -4.35 3.68 7.76
CA CYS A 46 -4.14 2.29 7.35
C CYS A 46 -4.80 1.29 8.32
N ILE A 47 -4.53 1.41 9.63
CA ILE A 47 -5.07 0.50 10.65
C ILE A 47 -6.59 0.64 10.77
N ARG A 48 -7.12 1.85 10.85
CA ARG A 48 -8.58 2.05 10.96
C ARG A 48 -9.29 1.41 9.76
N ARG A 49 -8.75 1.56 8.55
CA ARG A 49 -9.35 0.98 7.35
C ARG A 49 -9.26 -0.55 7.32
N SER A 50 -8.16 -1.14 7.80
CA SER A 50 -8.06 -2.61 7.91
C SER A 50 -8.99 -3.22 8.95
N LEU A 51 -9.48 -2.43 9.90
CA LEU A 51 -10.45 -2.86 10.92
C LEU A 51 -11.91 -2.62 10.52
N ILE A 52 -12.17 -1.88 9.44
CA ILE A 52 -13.54 -1.50 9.03
C ILE A 52 -13.97 -2.20 7.74
N TYR A 53 -13.10 -2.26 6.73
CA TYR A 53 -13.50 -2.65 5.37
C TYR A 53 -13.32 -4.13 5.01
N PRO A 54 -12.14 -4.74 5.21
CA PRO A 54 -11.85 -6.05 4.62
C PRO A 54 -12.54 -7.20 5.36
N LEU A 55 -12.43 -8.41 4.82
CA LEU A 55 -12.97 -9.62 5.45
C LEU A 55 -12.38 -9.84 6.86
N HIS A 56 -11.06 -9.74 7.00
CA HIS A 56 -10.35 -9.97 8.27
C HIS A 56 -10.08 -8.66 9.04
N ARG A 57 -10.99 -8.32 9.95
CA ARG A 57 -10.90 -7.11 10.78
C ARG A 57 -10.27 -7.43 12.13
N ASN A 58 -8.95 -7.52 12.14
CA ASN A 58 -8.20 -7.96 13.32
C ASN A 58 -7.00 -7.05 13.59
N TRP A 59 -6.82 -6.67 14.86
CA TRP A 59 -5.73 -5.79 15.29
C TRP A 59 -4.36 -6.42 15.09
N ILE A 60 -4.18 -7.66 15.52
CA ILE A 60 -2.91 -8.42 15.42
C ILE A 60 -2.50 -8.57 13.96
N LEU A 61 -3.45 -8.88 13.08
CA LEU A 61 -3.21 -8.90 11.64
C LEU A 61 -2.75 -7.52 11.13
N SER A 62 -3.44 -6.45 11.53
CA SER A 62 -3.13 -5.09 11.09
C SER A 62 -1.73 -4.64 11.54
N THR A 63 -1.32 -4.99 12.76
CA THR A 63 0.03 -4.71 13.25
C THR A 63 1.08 -5.54 12.51
N ALA A 64 0.81 -6.82 12.21
CA ALA A 64 1.72 -7.64 11.43
C ALA A 64 1.90 -7.08 9.99
N VAL A 65 0.83 -6.59 9.37
CA VAL A 65 0.91 -5.95 8.04
C VAL A 65 1.70 -4.63 8.08
N MET A 66 1.68 -3.90 9.21
CA MET A 66 2.56 -2.73 9.38
C MET A 66 4.03 -3.13 9.36
N GLU A 67 4.39 -4.24 9.98
CA GLU A 67 5.76 -4.78 9.94
C GLU A 67 6.15 -5.23 8.53
N ASP A 68 5.24 -5.93 7.82
CA ASP A 68 5.47 -6.30 6.42
C ASP A 68 5.70 -5.08 5.54
N THR A 69 4.93 -4.02 5.76
CA THR A 69 5.07 -2.75 5.04
C THR A 69 6.46 -2.18 5.26
N LEU A 70 6.94 -2.17 6.51
CA LEU A 70 8.30 -1.72 6.83
C LEU A 70 9.35 -2.61 6.15
N ASN A 71 9.15 -3.92 6.10
CA ASN A 71 10.07 -4.85 5.46
C ASN A 71 10.13 -4.63 3.93
N ILE A 72 8.99 -4.39 3.29
CA ILE A 72 8.95 -4.03 1.86
C ILE A 72 9.73 -2.72 1.60
N LEU A 73 9.57 -1.71 2.46
CA LEU A 73 10.28 -0.45 2.32
C LEU A 73 11.81 -0.63 2.49
N LYS A 74 12.25 -1.47 3.44
CA LYS A 74 13.67 -1.79 3.65
C LYS A 74 14.33 -2.49 2.47
N LEU A 75 13.60 -3.33 1.74
CA LEU A 75 14.09 -3.98 0.51
C LEU A 75 14.36 -2.98 -0.62
N GLY A 76 13.85 -1.75 -0.48
CA GLY A 76 14.20 -0.62 -1.33
C GLY A 76 13.31 -0.49 -2.57
N ARG A 77 13.72 0.43 -3.42
CA ARG A 77 12.96 0.95 -4.56
C ARG A 77 12.51 -0.14 -5.53
N ARG A 78 13.38 -1.10 -5.84
CA ARG A 78 13.06 -2.18 -6.79
C ARG A 78 11.90 -3.05 -6.30
N GLN A 79 11.88 -3.36 -5.00
CA GLN A 79 10.79 -4.13 -4.41
C GLN A 79 9.48 -3.34 -4.42
N ILE A 80 9.52 -2.05 -4.06
CA ILE A 80 8.35 -1.18 -4.09
C ILE A 80 7.79 -1.09 -5.52
N LEU A 81 8.66 -0.95 -6.53
CA LEU A 81 8.27 -0.91 -7.93
C LEU A 81 7.61 -2.22 -8.37
N LYS A 82 8.16 -3.37 -7.96
CA LYS A 82 7.54 -4.69 -8.23
C LYS A 82 6.12 -4.75 -7.69
N CYS A 83 5.92 -4.36 -6.43
CA CYS A 83 4.59 -4.32 -5.83
C CYS A 83 3.64 -3.36 -6.57
N LEU A 84 4.10 -2.18 -6.99
CA LEU A 84 3.28 -1.24 -7.76
C LEU A 84 2.89 -1.79 -9.14
N ILE A 85 3.79 -2.51 -9.81
CA ILE A 85 3.49 -3.17 -11.09
C ILE A 85 2.45 -4.28 -10.91
N GLU A 86 2.50 -5.03 -9.81
CA GLU A 86 1.48 -6.03 -9.49
C GLU A 86 0.12 -5.37 -9.22
N ILE A 87 0.08 -4.28 -8.45
CA ILE A 87 -1.15 -3.47 -8.26
C ILE A 87 -1.67 -2.98 -9.60
N HIS A 88 -0.78 -2.47 -10.47
CA HIS A 88 -1.15 -1.96 -11.78
C HIS A 88 -1.86 -3.04 -12.60
N LYS A 89 -1.30 -4.26 -12.65
CA LYS A 89 -1.91 -5.41 -13.36
C LYS A 89 -3.29 -5.75 -12.78
N LEU A 90 -3.40 -5.81 -11.45
CA LEU A 90 -4.67 -6.11 -10.76
C LEU A 90 -5.75 -5.07 -11.07
N PHE A 91 -5.40 -3.79 -11.06
CA PHE A 91 -6.35 -2.72 -11.35
C PHE A 91 -6.75 -2.68 -12.82
N ASN A 92 -5.84 -3.02 -13.74
CA ASN A 92 -6.16 -3.05 -15.16
C ASN A 92 -7.20 -4.14 -15.51
N ALA A 93 -7.22 -5.23 -14.74
CA ALA A 93 -8.18 -6.32 -14.89
C ALA A 93 -9.45 -6.13 -14.04
N SER A 94 -9.65 -4.98 -13.39
CA SER A 94 -10.75 -4.74 -12.45
C SER A 94 -11.46 -3.43 -12.75
N GLU A 95 -12.72 -3.50 -13.16
CA GLU A 95 -13.57 -2.32 -13.32
C GLU A 95 -14.18 -1.89 -11.98
N PRO A 96 -14.25 -0.58 -11.67
CA PRO A 96 -13.76 0.59 -12.44
C PRO A 96 -12.31 1.00 -12.08
N ARG A 97 -11.53 0.14 -11.42
CA ARG A 97 -10.25 0.47 -10.78
C ARG A 97 -9.11 0.73 -11.76
N TYR A 98 -9.23 0.36 -13.03
CA TYR A 98 -8.24 0.70 -14.06
C TYR A 98 -8.00 2.22 -14.14
N LEU A 99 -9.00 3.05 -13.81
CA LEU A 99 -8.86 4.50 -13.73
C LEU A 99 -7.82 4.94 -12.69
N LEU A 100 -7.66 4.20 -11.59
CA LEU A 100 -6.66 4.48 -10.57
C LEU A 100 -5.23 4.26 -11.07
N ASN A 101 -5.05 3.44 -12.11
CA ASN A 101 -3.74 3.35 -12.78
C ASN A 101 -3.41 4.66 -13.47
N GLN A 102 -4.37 5.23 -14.20
CA GLN A 102 -4.19 6.50 -14.91
C GLN A 102 -4.01 7.67 -13.95
N LEU A 103 -4.72 7.68 -12.82
CA LEU A 103 -4.66 8.76 -11.84
C LEU A 103 -3.45 8.71 -10.91
N PHE A 104 -2.95 7.51 -10.58
CA PHE A 104 -1.92 7.35 -9.54
C PHE A 104 -0.82 6.34 -9.88
N ILE A 105 -1.19 5.09 -10.20
CA ILE A 105 -0.20 3.99 -10.17
C ILE A 105 0.87 4.15 -11.26
N THR A 106 0.49 4.57 -12.46
CA THR A 106 1.43 4.79 -13.57
C THR A 106 2.45 5.87 -13.21
N ASP A 107 1.99 7.02 -12.71
CA ASP A 107 2.85 8.13 -12.33
C ASP A 107 3.76 7.76 -11.16
N TYR A 108 3.26 7.01 -10.18
CA TYR A 108 4.08 6.49 -9.09
C TYR A 108 5.17 5.53 -9.59
N CYS A 109 4.88 4.64 -10.55
CA CYS A 109 5.88 3.78 -11.17
C CYS A 109 6.98 4.59 -11.89
N ILE A 110 6.61 5.65 -12.61
CA ILE A 110 7.56 6.52 -13.33
C ILE A 110 8.38 7.35 -12.35
N TRP A 111 7.73 8.00 -11.38
CA TRP A 111 8.37 8.82 -10.35
C TRP A 111 9.36 8.01 -9.52
N LEU A 112 8.97 6.79 -9.12
CA LEU A 112 9.81 5.92 -8.31
C LEU A 112 11.10 5.56 -9.04
N GLN A 113 11.12 5.45 -10.37
CA GLN A 113 12.36 5.19 -11.11
C GLN A 113 13.34 6.38 -11.08
N LYS A 114 12.84 7.60 -10.90
CA LYS A 114 13.65 8.83 -10.86
C LYS A 114 14.18 9.16 -9.45
N ILE A 115 13.56 8.61 -8.40
CA ILE A 115 13.96 8.92 -7.02
C ILE A 115 15.27 8.20 -6.63
N SER A 116 16.07 8.85 -5.78
CA SER A 116 17.26 8.26 -5.19
C SER A 116 16.91 7.30 -4.05
N GLU A 117 17.74 6.25 -3.89
CA GLU A 117 17.57 5.26 -2.83
C GLU A 117 17.62 5.89 -1.42
N LYS A 118 18.41 6.96 -1.26
CA LYS A 118 18.52 7.72 0.00
C LYS A 118 17.16 8.24 0.49
N ARG A 119 16.28 8.67 -0.42
CA ARG A 119 14.93 9.13 -0.05
C ARG A 119 14.04 7.99 0.45
N ILE A 120 14.19 6.79 -0.12
CA ILE A 120 13.46 5.59 0.34
C ILE A 120 13.95 5.17 1.73
N VAL A 121 15.26 5.22 1.97
CA VAL A 121 15.83 4.97 3.30
C VAL A 121 15.29 5.97 4.32
N HIS A 122 15.27 7.27 3.99
CA HIS A 122 14.70 8.31 4.85
C HIS A 122 13.21 8.06 5.14
N LEU A 123 12.41 7.75 4.12
CA LEU A 123 11.00 7.38 4.28
C LEU A 123 10.83 6.17 5.21
N THR A 124 11.70 5.17 5.06
CA THR A 124 11.67 3.94 5.88
C THR A 124 11.96 4.25 7.35
N GLN A 125 12.94 5.12 7.61
CA GLN A 125 13.25 5.55 8.97
C GLN A 125 12.10 6.37 9.57
N TYR A 126 11.57 7.33 8.81
CA TYR A 126 10.42 8.14 9.23
C TYR A 126 9.18 7.27 9.51
N PHE A 127 8.94 6.24 8.69
CA PHE A 127 7.92 5.24 8.94
C PHE A 127 8.21 4.44 10.20
N LYS A 128 9.46 4.04 10.47
CA LYS A 128 9.82 3.28 11.68
C LYS A 128 9.62 4.08 12.97
N GLU A 129 10.02 5.35 12.98
CA GLU A 129 10.01 6.22 14.16
C GLU A 129 8.61 6.71 14.54
N ALA A 130 7.73 6.91 13.56
CA ALA A 130 6.36 7.37 13.80
C ALA A 130 5.58 6.34 14.64
N LYS A 131 5.32 6.64 15.91
CA LYS A 131 4.48 5.83 16.79
C LYS A 131 3.00 6.04 16.43
N ILE A 132 2.24 4.95 16.51
CA ILE A 132 0.77 4.96 16.39
C ILE A 132 0.20 5.19 17.78
#